data_AF-A0A9Q3H846-F1
#
_entry.id   AF-A0A9Q3H846-F1
#
_cell.length_a   1.000
_cell.length_b   1.000
_cell.length_c   1.000
_cell.angle_alpha   90.00
_cell.angle_beta   90.00
_cell.angle_gamma   90.00
#
_symmetry.space_group_name_H-M   'P 1'
#
loop_
_entity.id
_entity.type
_entity.pdbx_description
1 polymer ?
#
loop_
_entity_poly.entity_id
_entity_poly.type
_entity_poly.pdbx_seq_one_letter_code
_entity_poly.pdbx_strand_id
1 'polypeptide(L)'
;MTICIDKAQHPLLIESGAHFSIVAKDYLEKHFQNWEKKLFPTKEKNFKSASGKITSIGSIIKEIIIPHRKVNIRFNPEYVMLEDAHIQGILRGTDYQRMYRIDIYNSKNRHISIGTNKKMRFSLDIYQISIHGPIEEFLNEIREGKFSTTLTSKQKLVLLKMVRKNRPEFAIGEDQ
;
A
#
# COMPACT_ATOMS: atom_id res chain seq x y z
N MET A 1 -3.73 -2.43 6.90
CA MET A 1 -4.78 -2.01 7.88
C MET A 1 -6.01 -1.56 7.13
N THR A 2 -7.17 -1.64 7.76
CA THR A 2 -8.44 -1.22 7.15
C THR A 2 -8.87 0.17 7.62
N ILE A 3 -9.33 0.99 6.67
CA ILE A 3 -9.94 2.30 6.91
C ILE A 3 -11.36 2.34 6.36
N CYS A 4 -12.15 3.33 6.77
CA CYS A 4 -13.49 3.57 6.26
C CYS A 4 -13.52 4.84 5.41
N ILE A 5 -14.10 4.76 4.21
CA ILE A 5 -14.37 5.89 3.31
C ILE A 5 -15.79 5.71 2.80
N ASP A 6 -16.62 6.77 2.82
CA ASP A 6 -18.00 6.72 2.36
C ASP A 6 -18.80 5.52 2.95
N LYS A 7 -18.52 5.16 4.21
CA LYS A 7 -19.07 4.00 4.96
C LYS A 7 -18.61 2.61 4.48
N ALA A 8 -17.77 2.51 3.47
CA ALA A 8 -17.17 1.27 2.99
C ALA A 8 -15.76 1.06 3.57
N GLN A 9 -15.38 -0.20 3.77
CA GLN A 9 -14.05 -0.58 4.25
C GLN A 9 -13.06 -0.71 3.10
N HIS A 10 -11.88 -0.13 3.27
CA HIS A 10 -10.82 -0.12 2.26
C HIS A 10 -9.46 -0.46 2.87
N PRO A 11 -8.64 -1.24 2.16
CA PRO A 11 -7.21 -1.35 2.40
C PRO A 11 -6.50 0.01 2.43
N LEU A 12 -5.76 0.26 3.52
CA LEU A 12 -4.75 1.32 3.60
C LEU A 12 -3.36 0.69 3.76
N LEU A 13 -2.46 1.04 2.83
CA LEU A 13 -1.04 0.76 2.89
C LEU A 13 -0.33 2.02 3.39
N ILE A 14 0.53 1.87 4.39
CA ILE A 14 1.38 2.96 4.89
C ILE A 14 2.78 2.71 4.34
N GLU A 15 3.21 3.54 3.41
CA GLU A 15 4.41 3.31 2.62
C GLU A 15 5.39 4.48 2.79
N SER A 16 6.50 4.24 3.49
CA SER A 16 7.54 5.24 3.72
C SER A 16 8.37 5.54 2.48
N GLY A 17 8.39 4.65 1.48
CA GLY A 17 9.05 4.83 0.19
C GLY A 17 8.29 5.73 -0.78
N ALA A 18 7.02 6.04 -0.50
CA ALA A 18 6.22 6.93 -1.33
C ALA A 18 6.24 8.36 -0.79
N HIS A 19 6.58 9.32 -1.65
CA HIS A 19 6.54 10.72 -1.24
C HIS A 19 5.09 11.21 -1.06
N PHE A 20 4.22 10.87 -2.01
CA PHE A 20 2.83 11.28 -2.04
C PHE A 20 1.90 10.13 -1.63
N SER A 21 0.78 10.49 -1.04
CA SER A 21 -0.35 9.59 -0.88
C SER A 21 -1.07 9.43 -2.21
N ILE A 22 -1.32 8.19 -2.61
CA ILE A 22 -1.80 7.87 -3.96
C ILE A 22 -2.93 6.85 -3.94
N VAL A 23 -3.64 6.78 -5.06
CA VAL A 23 -4.64 5.76 -5.36
C VAL A 23 -4.55 5.40 -6.84
N ALA A 24 -4.66 4.11 -7.14
CA ALA A 24 -4.66 3.61 -8.52
C ALA A 24 -6.01 3.87 -9.20
N LYS A 25 -5.99 4.15 -10.51
CA LYS A 25 -7.19 4.45 -11.31
C LYS A 25 -8.23 3.35 -11.23
N ASP A 26 -7.80 2.11 -11.47
CA ASP A 26 -8.64 0.91 -11.49
C ASP A 26 -9.33 0.68 -10.14
N TYR A 27 -8.59 0.83 -9.03
CA TYR A 27 -9.13 0.72 -7.69
C TYR A 27 -10.17 1.82 -7.43
N LEU A 28 -9.87 3.03 -7.89
CA LEU A 28 -10.74 4.16 -7.65
C LEU A 28 -12.05 4.08 -8.46
N GLU A 29 -11.98 3.69 -9.74
CA GLU A 29 -13.15 3.45 -10.60
C GLU A 29 -14.09 2.39 -10.01
N LYS A 30 -13.51 1.34 -9.43
CA LYS A 30 -14.27 0.25 -8.81
C LYS A 30 -15.01 0.67 -7.54
N HIS A 31 -14.43 1.58 -6.76
CA HIS A 31 -14.85 1.83 -5.38
C HIS A 31 -15.45 3.22 -5.12
N PHE A 32 -15.22 4.22 -5.99
CA PHE A 32 -15.68 5.59 -5.78
C PHE A 32 -16.51 6.10 -6.95
N GLN A 33 -17.82 6.23 -6.76
CA GLN A 33 -18.70 6.75 -7.80
C GLN A 33 -18.46 8.24 -8.11
N ASN A 34 -18.62 8.62 -9.39
CA ASN A 34 -18.52 9.99 -9.88
C ASN A 34 -17.19 10.68 -9.52
N TRP A 35 -16.10 9.92 -9.46
CA TRP A 35 -14.78 10.43 -9.10
C TRP A 35 -14.24 11.47 -10.09
N GLU A 36 -14.54 11.31 -11.38
CA GLU A 36 -14.08 12.18 -12.47
C GLU A 36 -14.52 13.63 -12.25
N LYS A 37 -15.74 13.82 -11.74
CA LYS A 37 -16.31 15.15 -11.43
C LYS A 37 -15.68 15.80 -10.19
N LYS A 38 -14.93 15.03 -9.41
CA LYS A 38 -14.27 15.44 -8.16
C LYS A 38 -12.76 15.56 -8.31
N LEU A 39 -12.24 15.30 -9.51
CA LEU A 39 -10.83 15.51 -9.80
C LEU A 39 -10.51 16.99 -9.86
N PHE A 40 -9.35 17.33 -9.30
CA PHE A 40 -8.71 18.62 -9.51
C PHE A 40 -7.29 18.40 -10.02
N PRO A 41 -6.69 19.40 -10.69
CA PRO A 41 -5.33 19.27 -11.21
C PRO A 41 -4.32 18.95 -10.10
N THR A 42 -3.38 18.05 -10.38
CA THR A 42 -2.23 17.81 -9.50
C THR A 42 -1.30 19.03 -9.51
N LYS A 43 -0.75 19.38 -8.35
CA LYS A 43 0.30 20.41 -8.27
C LYS A 43 1.63 19.93 -8.86
N GLU A 44 1.91 18.64 -8.71
CA GLU A 44 3.10 17.98 -9.23
C GLU A 44 2.83 17.39 -10.61
N LYS A 45 3.82 17.45 -11.50
CA LYS A 45 3.70 16.96 -12.89
C LYS A 45 4.59 15.76 -13.19
N ASN A 46 5.59 15.49 -12.36
CA ASN A 46 6.61 14.47 -12.64
C ASN A 46 6.66 13.39 -11.54
N PHE A 47 5.80 12.38 -11.66
CA PHE A 47 5.83 11.21 -10.78
C PHE A 47 6.78 10.13 -11.30
N LYS A 48 7.49 9.48 -10.37
CA LYS A 48 8.41 8.38 -10.65
C LYS A 48 8.20 7.24 -9.65
N SER A 49 8.22 6.00 -10.14
CA SER A 49 8.33 4.77 -9.37
C SER A 49 9.72 4.16 -9.51
N ALA A 50 9.93 3.03 -8.84
CA ALA A 50 11.06 2.15 -9.10
C ALA A 50 11.10 1.62 -10.55
N SER A 51 9.95 1.51 -11.21
CA SER A 51 9.81 0.98 -12.58
C SER A 51 9.89 2.04 -13.67
N GLY A 52 9.81 3.34 -13.34
CA GLY A 52 9.97 4.42 -14.32
C GLY A 52 9.12 5.65 -14.04
N LYS A 53 8.71 6.34 -15.09
CA LYS A 53 7.75 7.46 -14.99
C LYS A 53 6.35 6.90 -14.77
N ILE A 54 5.54 7.61 -13.98
CA ILE A 54 4.12 7.29 -13.79
C ILE A 54 3.27 8.48 -14.24
N THR A 55 2.16 8.18 -14.90
CA THR A 55 1.19 9.20 -15.32
C THR A 55 0.20 9.50 -14.20
N SER A 56 0.07 10.78 -13.84
CA SER A 56 -0.98 11.25 -12.91
C SER A 56 -2.16 11.82 -13.68
N ILE A 57 -3.38 11.49 -13.25
CA ILE A 57 -4.63 11.95 -13.89
C ILE A 57 -5.14 13.23 -13.22
N GLY A 58 -4.94 13.33 -11.92
CA GLY A 58 -5.51 14.37 -11.08
C GLY A 58 -5.34 14.03 -9.61
N SER A 59 -5.93 14.84 -8.76
CA SER A 59 -5.99 14.62 -7.32
C SER A 59 -7.45 14.58 -6.86
N ILE A 60 -7.71 13.86 -5.77
CA ILE A 60 -9.01 13.83 -5.10
C ILE A 60 -8.83 13.97 -3.58
N ILE A 61 -9.72 14.73 -2.94
CA ILE A 61 -9.78 14.81 -1.47
C ILE A 61 -10.86 13.85 -0.99
N LYS A 62 -10.50 12.97 -0.05
CA LYS A 62 -11.44 12.00 0.54
C LYS A 62 -11.27 11.93 2.05
N GLU A 63 -12.39 12.06 2.78
CA GLU A 63 -12.40 11.78 4.21
C GLU A 63 -12.09 10.31 4.42
N ILE A 64 -11.12 10.03 5.27
CA ILE A 64 -10.85 8.69 5.76
C ILE A 64 -11.09 8.64 7.26
N ILE A 65 -11.64 7.51 7.71
CA ILE A 65 -11.86 7.23 9.11
C ILE A 65 -11.02 6.01 9.47
N ILE A 66 -10.08 6.18 10.40
CA ILE A 66 -9.35 5.07 11.01
C ILE A 66 -10.10 4.66 12.28
N PRO A 67 -10.79 3.51 12.30
CA PRO A 67 -11.52 3.08 13.46
C PRO A 67 -10.56 2.64 14.58
N HIS A 68 -10.89 2.98 15.82
CA HIS A 68 -10.21 2.45 16.99
C HIS A 68 -11.16 2.34 18.17
N ARG A 69 -10.91 1.37 19.06
CA ARG A 69 -11.84 0.94 20.12
C ARG A 69 -12.30 2.09 21.04
N LYS A 70 -11.48 3.13 21.21
CA LYS A 70 -11.80 4.28 22.08
C LYS A 70 -12.31 5.50 21.33
N VAL A 71 -11.77 5.76 20.15
CA VAL A 71 -12.04 6.97 19.37
C VAL A 71 -11.61 6.72 17.94
N ASN A 72 -12.43 7.19 16.99
CA ASN A 72 -12.08 7.15 15.58
C ASN A 72 -11.26 8.37 15.22
N ILE A 73 -10.23 8.20 14.39
CA ILE A 73 -9.49 9.33 13.82
C ILE A 73 -10.01 9.62 12.43
N ARG A 74 -10.18 10.90 12.10
CA ARG A 74 -10.62 11.35 10.78
C ARG A 74 -9.59 12.25 10.13
N PHE A 75 -9.40 12.09 8.82
CA PHE A 75 -8.51 12.92 8.02
C PHE A 75 -9.14 13.23 6.68
N ASN A 76 -8.78 14.37 6.07
CA ASN A 76 -9.19 14.75 4.70
C ASN A 76 -7.98 14.88 3.78
N PRO A 77 -7.23 13.80 3.53
CA PRO A 77 -6.08 13.82 2.65
C PRO A 77 -6.47 14.01 1.19
N GLU A 78 -5.58 14.70 0.48
CA GLU A 78 -5.45 14.66 -0.97
C GLU A 78 -4.75 13.37 -1.37
N TYR A 79 -5.28 12.69 -2.38
CA TYR A 79 -4.65 11.55 -3.01
C TYR A 79 -4.39 11.87 -4.48
N VAL A 80 -3.15 11.67 -4.91
CA VAL A 80 -2.82 11.71 -6.32
C VAL A 80 -3.32 10.43 -6.96
N MET A 81 -4.09 10.59 -8.03
CA MET A 81 -4.58 9.49 -8.85
C MET A 81 -3.57 9.15 -9.93
N LEU A 82 -3.14 7.90 -9.97
CA LEU A 82 -2.16 7.41 -10.94
C LEU A 82 -2.82 6.45 -11.92
N GLU A 83 -2.54 6.63 -13.20
CA GLU A 83 -3.08 5.80 -14.29
C GLU A 83 -2.41 4.43 -14.33
N ASP A 84 -1.08 4.40 -14.26
CA ASP A 84 -0.26 3.20 -14.47
C ASP A 84 0.10 2.47 -13.16
N ALA A 85 -0.61 2.75 -12.06
CA ALA A 85 -0.36 2.13 -10.77
C ALA A 85 -1.20 0.87 -10.57
N HIS A 86 -0.59 -0.16 -9.95
CA HIS A 86 -1.28 -1.40 -9.59
C HIS A 86 -1.28 -1.55 -8.06
N ILE A 87 -2.31 -1.00 -7.40
CA ILE A 87 -2.42 -0.99 -5.94
C ILE A 87 -3.82 -1.43 -5.55
N GLN A 88 -3.91 -2.50 -4.75
CA GLN A 88 -5.17 -3.03 -4.23
C GLN A 88 -5.64 -2.26 -2.98
N GLY A 89 -5.71 -0.94 -3.06
CA GLY A 89 -5.98 -0.11 -1.92
C GLY A 89 -5.59 1.34 -2.10
N ILE A 90 -5.58 2.04 -0.97
CA ILE A 90 -5.06 3.39 -0.87
C ILE A 90 -3.68 3.34 -0.26
N LEU A 91 -2.77 4.15 -0.79
CA LEU A 91 -1.42 4.25 -0.28
C LEU A 91 -1.21 5.60 0.40
N ARG A 92 -0.77 5.56 1.65
CA ARG A 92 -0.41 6.71 2.47
C ARG A 92 1.10 6.92 2.40
N GLY A 93 1.50 7.95 1.67
CA GLY A 93 2.89 8.38 1.55
C GLY A 93 3.37 9.22 2.73
N THR A 94 4.61 9.66 2.63
CA THR A 94 5.30 10.44 3.67
C THR A 94 4.75 11.84 3.85
N ASP A 95 4.11 12.41 2.83
CA ASP A 95 3.37 13.69 2.87
C ASP A 95 2.43 13.77 4.08
N TYR A 96 1.57 12.76 4.25
CA TYR A 96 0.60 12.71 5.32
C TYR A 96 1.08 11.92 6.54
N GLN A 97 2.06 11.01 6.42
CA GLN A 97 2.71 10.41 7.59
C GLN A 97 3.37 11.48 8.46
N ARG A 98 4.12 12.40 7.83
CA ARG A 98 4.78 13.49 8.55
C ARG A 98 3.76 14.49 9.12
N MET A 99 2.77 14.87 8.31
CA MET A 99 1.72 15.81 8.72
C MET A 99 0.97 15.33 9.97
N TYR A 100 0.62 14.04 10.02
CA TYR A 100 -0.14 13.46 11.13
C TYR A 100 0.72 12.78 12.20
N ARG A 101 2.05 12.87 12.10
CA ARG A 101 3.02 12.21 13.00
C ARG A 101 2.68 10.74 13.17
N ILE A 102 2.60 10.03 12.04
CA ILE A 102 2.36 8.59 12.01
C ILE A 102 3.69 7.89 12.21
N ASP A 103 3.85 7.23 13.35
CA ASP A 103 5.00 6.40 13.66
C ASP A 103 4.65 4.93 13.43
N ILE A 104 5.51 4.20 12.72
CA ILE A 104 5.35 2.77 12.43
C ILE A 104 6.26 1.96 13.35
N TYR A 105 5.69 1.03 14.11
CA TYR A 105 6.40 0.14 15.00
C TYR A 105 6.37 -1.28 14.42
N ASN A 106 7.53 -1.75 13.95
CA ASN A 106 7.70 -3.08 13.33
C ASN A 106 8.23 -4.14 14.30
N SER A 107 7.89 -4.04 15.59
CA SER A 107 8.25 -5.06 16.60
C SER A 107 7.17 -6.15 16.73
N LYS A 108 7.28 -7.02 17.75
CA LYS A 108 6.26 -8.03 18.08
C LYS A 108 4.89 -7.35 18.24
N ASN A 109 3.97 -7.61 17.30
CA ASN A 109 2.73 -6.89 17.03
C ASN A 109 2.91 -5.53 16.33
N ARG A 110 2.91 -5.55 14.99
CA ARG A 110 3.02 -4.35 14.17
C ARG A 110 1.84 -3.41 14.42
N HIS A 111 2.17 -2.17 14.71
CA HIS A 111 1.17 -1.14 14.95
C HIS A 111 1.70 0.22 14.56
N ILE A 112 0.77 1.17 14.43
CA ILE A 112 1.10 2.58 14.30
C ILE A 112 0.61 3.36 15.52
N SER A 113 1.28 4.47 15.81
CA SER A 113 0.70 5.57 16.58
C SER A 113 0.48 6.77 15.69
N ILE A 114 -0.49 7.61 16.05
CA ILE A 114 -0.85 8.81 15.30
C ILE A 114 -0.83 9.99 16.27
N GLY A 115 -0.16 11.06 15.89
CA GLY A 115 -0.01 12.25 16.73
C GLY A 115 0.94 12.04 17.90
N THR A 116 0.70 12.74 19.01
CA THR A 116 1.55 12.67 20.21
C THR A 116 1.15 11.54 21.18
N ASN A 117 -0.02 10.92 20.97
CA ASN A 117 -0.54 9.91 21.89
C ASN A 117 -0.04 8.50 21.54
N LYS A 118 1.18 8.18 21.99
CA LYS A 118 1.80 6.85 21.80
C LYS A 118 1.06 5.69 22.47
N LYS A 119 0.08 5.97 23.34
CA LYS A 119 -0.77 4.93 23.96
C LYS A 119 -1.89 4.47 23.02
N MET A 120 -2.26 5.27 22.04
CA MET A 120 -3.25 4.90 21.03
C MET A 120 -2.54 4.17 19.89
N ARG A 121 -2.75 2.85 19.84
CA ARG A 121 -2.10 1.95 18.90
C ARG A 121 -3.13 1.39 17.93
N PHE A 122 -2.85 1.48 16.65
CA PHE A 122 -3.67 0.89 15.60
C PHE A 122 -2.92 -0.30 15.04
N SER A 123 -3.51 -1.48 15.15
CA SER A 123 -2.91 -2.69 14.60
C SER A 123 -2.76 -2.55 13.09
N LEU A 124 -1.59 -2.92 12.59
CA LEU A 124 -1.42 -3.12 11.16
C LEU A 124 -1.83 -4.56 10.86
N ASP A 125 -3.01 -4.73 10.27
CA ASP A 125 -3.40 -6.03 9.73
C ASP A 125 -2.37 -6.46 8.69
N ILE A 126 -1.87 -7.67 8.88
CA ILE A 126 -1.07 -8.39 7.90
C ILE A 126 -2.06 -8.97 6.90
N TYR A 127 -1.94 -8.61 5.63
CA TYR A 127 -2.69 -9.31 4.58
C TYR A 127 -2.21 -10.75 4.53
N GLN A 128 -3.11 -11.72 4.75
CA GLN A 128 -2.81 -13.12 4.53
C GLN A 128 -2.41 -13.31 3.07
N ILE A 129 -1.13 -13.56 2.84
CA ILE A 129 -0.65 -13.90 1.51
C ILE A 129 -0.94 -15.38 1.30
N SER A 130 -1.83 -15.69 0.34
CA SER A 130 -2.11 -17.08 -0.03
C SER A 130 -0.83 -17.77 -0.53
N ILE A 131 -0.42 -18.82 0.18
CA ILE A 131 0.78 -19.62 -0.11
C ILE A 131 0.48 -20.68 -1.21
N HIS A 132 -0.78 -20.83 -1.60
CA HIS A 132 -1.31 -21.99 -2.33
C HIS A 132 -1.61 -21.78 -3.83
N GLY A 133 -1.19 -20.66 -4.45
CA GLY A 133 -1.36 -20.44 -5.90
C GLY A 133 -0.36 -21.22 -6.78
N PRO A 134 -0.64 -21.50 -8.06
CA PRO A 134 0.32 -22.01 -9.04
C PRO A 134 1.66 -21.23 -9.06
N ILE A 135 2.78 -21.88 -9.44
CA ILE A 135 4.09 -21.21 -9.48
C ILE A 135 4.14 -20.12 -10.56
N GLU A 136 3.34 -20.30 -11.59
CA GLU A 136 3.15 -19.39 -12.72
C GLU A 136 2.55 -18.05 -12.27
N GLU A 137 1.63 -18.06 -11.31
CA GLU A 137 1.07 -16.84 -10.72
C GLU A 137 2.14 -16.07 -9.93
N PHE A 138 2.92 -16.79 -9.10
CA PHE A 138 4.03 -16.20 -8.36
C PHE A 138 5.10 -15.60 -9.28
N LEU A 139 5.39 -16.26 -10.41
CA LEU A 139 6.31 -15.76 -11.43
C LEU A 139 5.83 -14.46 -12.08
N ASN A 140 4.52 -14.30 -12.27
CA ASN A 140 3.94 -13.06 -12.76
C ASN A 140 4.05 -11.93 -11.72
N GLU A 141 3.86 -12.23 -10.43
CA GLU A 141 4.00 -11.24 -9.36
C GLU A 141 5.43 -10.69 -9.23
N ILE A 142 6.44 -11.55 -9.37
CA ILE A 142 7.84 -11.14 -9.29
C ILE A 142 8.43 -10.81 -10.66
N ARG A 143 7.61 -10.62 -11.69
CA ARG A 143 8.05 -10.40 -13.07
C ARG A 143 8.97 -9.20 -13.23
N GLU A 144 8.81 -8.19 -12.38
CA GLU A 144 9.69 -7.01 -12.34
C GLU A 144 11.01 -7.27 -11.59
N GLY A 145 11.05 -8.33 -10.78
CA GLY A 145 12.24 -8.79 -10.07
C GLY A 145 13.29 -9.34 -11.02
N LYS A 146 14.51 -8.80 -10.96
CA LYS A 146 15.64 -9.29 -11.76
C LYS A 146 16.47 -10.27 -10.94
N PHE A 147 16.63 -11.49 -11.44
CA PHE A 147 17.67 -12.39 -10.93
C PHE A 147 19.04 -11.93 -11.41
N SER A 148 20.07 -12.14 -10.57
CA SER A 148 21.45 -11.92 -11.00
C SER A 148 21.76 -12.70 -12.28
N THR A 149 22.51 -12.07 -13.18
CA THR A 149 23.03 -12.68 -14.41
C THR A 149 24.04 -13.78 -14.13
N THR A 150 24.64 -13.79 -12.93
CA THR A 150 25.62 -14.80 -12.50
C THR A 150 25.00 -16.13 -12.05
N LEU A 151 23.67 -16.19 -11.88
CA LEU A 151 22.98 -17.41 -11.45
C LEU A 151 22.60 -18.29 -12.64
N THR A 152 22.88 -19.58 -12.51
CA THR A 152 22.40 -20.60 -13.45
C THR A 152 20.88 -20.77 -13.36
N SER A 153 20.24 -21.32 -14.42
CA SER A 153 18.80 -21.58 -14.43
C SER A 153 18.34 -22.48 -13.27
N LYS A 154 19.18 -23.45 -12.87
CA LYS A 154 18.91 -24.33 -11.74
C LYS A 154 18.93 -23.56 -10.41
N GLN A 155 19.90 -22.67 -10.21
CA GLN A 155 19.98 -21.83 -9.00
C GLN A 155 18.82 -20.83 -8.91
N LYS A 156 18.43 -20.22 -10.04
CA LYS A 156 17.24 -19.34 -10.10
C LYS A 156 15.97 -20.09 -9.70
N LEU A 157 15.79 -21.32 -10.17
CA LEU A 157 14.64 -22.14 -9.80
C LEU A 157 14.63 -22.53 -8.31
N VAL A 158 15.80 -22.83 -7.74
CA VAL A 158 15.93 -23.09 -6.29
C VAL A 158 15.59 -21.85 -5.48
N LEU A 159 16.09 -20.68 -5.89
CA LEU A 159 15.81 -19.40 -5.23
C LEU A 159 14.32 -19.05 -5.31
N LEU A 160 13.69 -19.21 -6.48
CA LEU A 160 12.25 -19.06 -6.68
C LEU A 160 11.44 -19.91 -5.71
N LYS A 161 11.78 -21.20 -5.61
CA LYS A 161 11.12 -22.13 -4.68
C LYS A 161 11.34 -21.73 -3.22
N MET A 162 12.53 -21.22 -2.88
CA MET A 162 12.86 -20.76 -1.53
C MET A 162 12.08 -19.50 -1.16
N VAL A 163 12.03 -18.48 -2.03
CA VAL A 163 11.27 -17.25 -1.80
C VAL A 163 9.77 -17.56 -1.69
N ARG A 164 9.26 -18.46 -2.53
CA ARG A 164 7.87 -18.91 -2.44
C ARG A 164 7.59 -19.68 -1.16
N LYS A 165 8.48 -20.58 -0.75
CA LYS A 165 8.34 -21.36 0.49
C LYS A 165 8.34 -20.45 1.71
N ASN A 166 9.28 -19.51 1.75
CA ASN A 166 9.43 -18.57 2.85
C ASN A 166 8.65 -17.27 2.61
N ARG A 167 7.57 -17.34 1.81
CA ARG A 167 6.80 -16.17 1.42
C ARG A 167 6.23 -15.44 2.64
N PRO A 168 5.70 -16.10 3.70
CA PRO A 168 5.28 -15.42 4.94
C PRO A 168 6.41 -14.66 5.66
N GLU A 169 7.63 -15.18 5.61
CA GLU A 169 8.79 -14.59 6.27
C GLU A 169 9.26 -13.32 5.55
N PHE A 170 9.10 -13.25 4.23
CA PHE A 170 9.31 -12.03 3.44
C PHE A 170 8.06 -11.13 3.38
N ALA A 171 6.89 -11.73 3.50
CA ALA A 171 5.59 -11.08 3.54
C ALA A 171 5.18 -10.87 4.99
N ILE A 172 5.88 -9.95 5.64
CA ILE A 172 5.72 -9.55 7.04
C ILE A 172 4.41 -10.06 7.69
N GLY A 173 4.45 -11.26 8.26
CA GLY A 173 3.39 -11.77 9.11
C GLY A 173 3.57 -13.23 9.56
N GLU A 174 3.52 -13.43 10.88
CA GLU A 174 3.59 -14.76 11.48
C GLU A 174 2.25 -15.51 11.37
N ASP A 175 2.37 -16.82 11.17
CA ASP A 175 1.34 -17.83 11.28
C ASP A 175 0.75 -17.91 12.70
N GLN A 176 -0.53 -18.27 12.79
CA GLN A 176 -1.18 -18.72 14.03
C GLN A 176 -0.81 -20.18 14.34
#